data_AF-A0A3A6K3W4-F1
#
_entry.id   AF-A0A3A6K3W4-F1
#
_cell.length_a   1.000
_cell.length_b   1.000
_cell.length_c   1.000
_cell.angle_alpha   90.00
_cell.angle_beta   90.00
_cell.angle_gamma   90.00
#
_symmetry.space_group_name_H-M   'P 1'
#
loop_
_entity.id
_entity.type
_entity.pdbx_description
1 polymer ?
#
loop_
_entity_poly.entity_id
_entity_poly.type
_entity_poly.pdbx_seq_one_letter_code
_entity_poly.pdbx_strand_id
1 'polypeptide(L)'
;MKQHELEDKAYEIRSYIADKFRDIQSNATLLKNVEDEIKVKQILGKISDYSEEVLRGYRQLDELSYETPDEEEQDDSDYDGSAFL
;
A
#
# COMPACT_ATOMS: atom_id res chain seq x y z
N MET A 1 9.64 -7.37 -11.28
CA MET A 1 9.40 -5.91 -11.37
C MET A 1 10.74 -5.20 -11.19
N LYS A 2 10.91 -4.00 -11.76
CA LYS A 2 12.08 -3.16 -11.45
C LYS A 2 11.99 -2.62 -10.02
N GLN A 3 13.13 -2.26 -9.43
CA GLN A 3 13.20 -1.76 -8.04
C GLN A 3 12.26 -0.58 -7.78
N HIS A 4 12.24 0.42 -8.67
CA HIS A 4 11.38 1.60 -8.51
C HIS A 4 9.88 1.25 -8.55
N GLU A 5 9.47 0.25 -9.35
CA GLU A 5 8.08 -0.17 -9.43
C GLU A 5 7.62 -0.86 -8.13
N LEU A 6 8.51 -1.60 -7.47
CA LEU A 6 8.26 -2.20 -6.15
C LEU A 6 8.10 -1.12 -5.08
N GLU A 7 8.93 -0.08 -5.13
CA GLU A 7 8.86 1.05 -4.21
C GLU A 7 7.58 1.88 -4.39
N ASP A 8 7.20 2.17 -5.65
CA ASP A 8 5.96 2.87 -5.98
C ASP A 8 4.74 2.09 -5.47
N LYS A 9 4.70 0.78 -5.74
CA LYS A 9 3.60 -0.08 -5.27
C LYS A 9 3.56 -0.17 -3.74
N ALA A 10 4.70 -0.25 -3.07
CA ALA A 10 4.77 -0.21 -1.61
C ALA A 10 4.27 1.14 -1.06
N TYR A 11 4.58 2.25 -1.73
CA TYR A 11 4.08 3.57 -1.37
C TYR A 11 2.56 3.67 -1.53
N GLU A 12 2.01 3.19 -2.64
CA GLU A 12 0.56 3.16 -2.88
C GLU A 12 -0.19 2.38 -1.80
N ILE A 13 0.31 1.19 -1.43
CA ILE A 13 -0.30 0.37 -0.37
C ILE A 13 -0.22 1.08 0.98
N ARG A 14 0.92 1.71 1.31
CA ARG A 14 1.06 2.50 2.54
C ARG A 14 0.09 3.69 2.57
N SER A 15 -0.10 4.37 1.45
CA SER A 15 -1.07 5.46 1.33
C SER A 15 -2.50 4.96 1.56
N TYR A 16 -2.86 3.84 0.95
CA TYR A 16 -4.17 3.21 1.15
C TYR A 16 -4.41 2.81 2.61
N ILE A 17 -3.43 2.21 3.28
CA ILE A 17 -3.51 1.90 4.72
C ILE A 17 -3.76 3.17 5.54
N ALA A 18 -3.04 4.25 5.25
CA ALA A 18 -3.20 5.52 5.95
C ALA A 18 -4.62 6.10 5.77
N ASP A 19 -5.19 6.00 4.57
CA ASP A 19 -6.56 6.43 4.30
C ASP A 19 -7.58 5.61 5.11
N LYS A 20 -7.41 4.29 5.21
CA LYS A 20 -8.28 3.45 6.05
C LYS A 20 -8.21 3.79 7.52
N PHE A 21 -7.05 4.18 8.04
CA PHE A 21 -6.96 4.70 9.41
C PHE A 21 -7.71 6.02 9.58
N ARG A 22 -7.71 6.93 8.58
CA ARG A 22 -8.52 8.17 8.63
C ARG A 22 -10.02 7.85 8.61
N ASP A 23 -10.45 6.87 7.84
CA ASP A 23 -11.85 6.41 7.80
C ASP A 23 -12.28 5.85 9.17
N ILE A 24 -11.43 5.04 9.81
CA ILE A 24 -11.65 4.51 11.16
C ILE A 24 -11.79 5.65 12.16
N GLN A 25 -10.87 6.62 12.16
CA GLN A 25 -10.91 7.77 13.08
C GLN A 25 -12.19 8.61 12.89
N SER A 26 -12.59 8.82 11.63
CA SER A 26 -13.81 9.57 11.30
C SER A 26 -15.06 8.85 11.80
N ASN A 27 -15.16 7.54 11.58
CA ASN A 27 -16.29 6.73 12.06
C ASN A 27 -16.30 6.59 13.58
N ALA A 28 -15.13 6.42 14.22
CA ALA A 28 -15.02 6.32 15.67
C ALA A 28 -15.47 7.63 16.36
N THR A 29 -15.30 8.78 15.71
CA THR A 29 -15.79 10.07 16.24
C THR A 29 -17.32 10.10 16.37
N LEU A 30 -18.04 9.39 15.49
CA LEU A 30 -19.50 9.29 15.53
C LEU A 30 -20.02 8.44 16.71
N LEU A 31 -19.15 7.60 17.31
CA LEU A 31 -19.50 6.72 18.43
C LEU A 31 -19.39 7.38 19.80
N LYS A 32 -19.00 8.66 19.88
CA LYS A 32 -18.88 9.38 21.17
C LYS A 32 -20.23 9.56 21.88
N ASN A 33 -21.32 9.60 21.12
CA ASN A 33 -22.69 9.75 21.64
C ASN A 33 -23.54 8.56 21.17
N VAL A 34 -23.72 7.58 22.05
CA VAL A 34 -24.35 6.29 21.73
C VAL A 34 -25.86 6.37 22.00
N GLU A 35 -26.59 7.03 21.09
CA GLU A 35 -28.06 7.23 21.23
C GLU A 35 -28.89 6.22 20.44
N ASP A 36 -28.33 5.62 19.39
CA ASP A 36 -29.02 4.74 18.44
C ASP A 36 -28.23 3.45 18.24
N GLU A 37 -28.73 2.34 18.78
CA GLU A 37 -28.09 1.03 18.75
C GLU A 37 -27.84 0.53 17.31
N ILE A 38 -28.77 0.79 16.39
CA ILE A 38 -28.68 0.33 15.00
C ILE A 38 -27.53 1.06 14.31
N LYS A 39 -27.47 2.39 14.46
CA LYS A 39 -26.38 3.20 13.88
C LYS A 39 -25.03 2.80 14.47
N VAL A 40 -24.96 2.57 15.78
CA VAL A 40 -23.73 2.14 16.46
C VAL A 40 -23.23 0.82 15.88
N LYS A 41 -24.10 -0.19 15.73
CA LYS A 41 -23.75 -1.47 15.11
C LYS A 41 -23.27 -1.30 13.67
N GLN A 42 -23.92 -0.45 12.88
CA GLN A 42 -23.50 -0.15 11.50
C GLN A 42 -22.11 0.49 11.44
N ILE A 43 -21.84 1.46 12.31
CA ILE A 43 -20.54 2.14 12.37
C ILE A 43 -19.43 1.17 12.81
N LEU A 44 -19.70 0.34 13.82
CA LEU A 44 -18.76 -0.70 14.27
C LEU A 44 -18.48 -1.73 13.16
N GLY A 45 -19.50 -2.11 12.39
CA GLY A 45 -19.33 -2.96 11.20
C GLY A 45 -18.35 -2.35 10.20
N LYS A 46 -18.54 -1.08 9.83
CA LYS A 46 -17.62 -0.37 8.92
C LYS A 46 -16.19 -0.31 9.46
N ILE A 47 -16.02 -0.01 10.75
CA ILE A 47 -14.69 0.02 11.38
C ILE A 47 -14.02 -1.37 11.31
N SER A 48 -14.78 -2.45 11.51
CA SER A 48 -14.28 -3.81 11.34
C SER A 48 -13.81 -4.06 9.90
N ASP A 49 -14.63 -3.69 8.91
CA ASP A 49 -14.28 -3.85 7.49
C ASP A 49 -12.99 -3.09 7.14
N TYR A 50 -12.86 -1.83 7.56
CA TYR A 50 -11.64 -1.04 7.34
C TYR A 50 -10.42 -1.65 8.05
N SER A 51 -10.60 -2.24 9.23
CA SER A 51 -9.53 -2.92 9.95
C SER A 51 -9.04 -4.16 9.19
N GLU A 52 -9.95 -4.92 8.56
CA GLU A 52 -9.57 -6.02 7.68
C GLU A 52 -8.81 -5.56 6.44
N GLU A 53 -9.21 -4.44 5.84
CA GLU A 53 -8.52 -3.85 4.70
C GLU A 53 -7.09 -3.40 5.06
N VAL A 54 -6.89 -2.82 6.24
CA VAL A 54 -5.54 -2.49 6.77
C VAL A 54 -4.68 -3.75 6.88
N LEU A 55 -5.22 -4.83 7.44
CA LEU A 55 -4.48 -6.10 7.55
C LEU A 55 -4.17 -6.72 6.18
N ARG A 56 -5.08 -6.59 5.21
CA ARG A 56 -4.81 -6.99 3.81
C ARG A 56 -3.66 -6.19 3.21
N GLY A 57 -3.64 -4.87 3.40
CA GLY A 57 -2.54 -4.02 2.93
C GLY A 57 -1.20 -4.43 3.52
N TYR A 58 -1.12 -4.72 4.83
CA TYR A 58 0.12 -5.20 5.45
C TYR A 58 0.57 -6.56 4.92
N ARG A 59 -0.36 -7.47 4.61
CA ARG A 59 -0.02 -8.74 3.93
C ARG A 59 0.56 -8.52 2.54
N GLN A 60 -0.01 -7.59 1.77
CA GLN A 60 0.53 -7.25 0.45
C GLN A 60 1.93 -6.62 0.53
N LEU A 61 2.20 -5.80 1.56
CA LEU A 61 3.54 -5.29 1.81
C LEU A 61 4.54 -6.38 2.18
N ASP A 62 4.11 -7.35 2.99
CA ASP A 62 4.91 -8.53 3.33
C ASP A 62 5.22 -9.35 2.07
N GLU A 63 4.21 -9.65 1.24
CA GLU A 63 4.37 -10.32 -0.05
C GLU A 63 5.36 -9.61 -0.98
N LEU A 64 5.26 -8.28 -1.10
CA LEU A 64 6.20 -7.46 -1.89
C LEU A 64 7.63 -7.51 -1.35
N SER A 65 7.82 -7.70 -0.04
CA SER A 65 9.16 -7.75 0.54
C SER A 65 9.96 -9.00 0.16
N TYR A 66 9.27 -10.05 -0.29
CA TYR A 66 9.89 -11.27 -0.83
C TYR A 66 10.11 -11.21 -2.35
N GLU A 67 9.62 -10.17 -3.02
CA GLU A 67 9.82 -10.01 -4.47
C GLU A 67 11.26 -9.55 -4.74
N THR A 68 12.00 -10.36 -5.52
CA THR A 68 13.36 -9.99 -5.94
C THR A 68 13.24 -9.08 -7.18
N PRO A 69 13.87 -7.90 -7.18
CA PRO A 69 13.86 -7.02 -8.35
C PRO A 69 14.52 -7.71 -9.54
N ASP A 70 13.98 -7.48 -10.74
CA ASP A 70 14.63 -7.93 -11.96
C ASP A 70 15.97 -7.17 -12.12
N GLU A 71 17.05 -7.88 -12.48
CA GLU A 71 18.33 -7.26 -12.76
C GLU A 71 18.16 -6.21 -13.87
N GLU A 72 18.67 -5.00 -13.62
CA GLU A 72 18.76 -3.99 -14.68
C GLU A 72 19.67 -4.56 -15.77
N GLU A 73 19.15 -4.74 -16.99
CA GLU A 73 20.01 -5.00 -18.15
C GLU A 73 21.07 -3.90 -18.19
N GLN A 74 22.32 -4.25 -17.90
CA GLN A 74 23.46 -3.39 -18.20
C GLN A 74 23.47 -3.23 -19.72
N ASP A 75 23.08 -2.05 -20.18
CA ASP A 75 23.22 -1.66 -21.57
C ASP A 75 24.73 -1.54 -21.85
N ASP A 76 25.37 -2.65 -22.23
CA ASP A 76 26.74 -2.72 -22.74
C ASP A 76 26.82 -2.06 -24.14
N SER A 77 26.22 -0.88 -24.31
CA SER A 77 26.24 -0.10 -25.53
C SER A 77 27.18 1.10 -25.43
N ASP A 78 28.34 0.94 -24.78
CA ASP A 78 29.41 1.93 -24.87
C ASP A 78 30.62 1.34 -25.64
N TYR A 79 30.59 1.64 -26.94
CA TYR A 79 31.76 1.97 -27.78
C TYR A 79 32.53 0.83 -28.48
N ASP A 80 31.94 0.27 -29.55
CA ASP A 80 32.73 -0.21 -30.70
C ASP A 80 32.84 0.92 -31.73
N GLY A 81 34.07 1.26 -32.12
CA GLY A 81 34.34 2.33 -33.05
C GLY A 81 35.73 2.92 -32.90
N SER A 82 36.74 2.06 -32.82
CA SER A 82 38.13 2.41 -33.03
C SER A 82 38.29 3.21 -34.34
N ALA A 83 38.31 4.54 -34.23
CA ALA A 83 38.89 5.42 -35.24
C ALA A 83 40.41 5.34 -35.09
N PHE A 84 41.00 4.25 -35.60
CA PHE A 84 42.42 4.18 -35.89
C PHE A 84 42.61 4.21 -37.41
N LEU A 85 43.44 5.19 -37.81
CA LEU A 85 44.04 5.47 -39.12
C LEU A 85 43.20 6.30 -40.10
#